data_AF-A0AAV6YMV6-F1
#
_entry.id   AF-A0AAV6YMV6-F1
#
_cell.length_a   1.000
_cell.length_b   1.000
_cell.length_c   1.000
_cell.angle_alpha   90.00
_cell.angle_beta   90.00
_cell.angle_gamma   90.00
#
_symmetry.space_group_name_H-M   'P 1'
#
loop_
_entity.id
_entity.type
_entity.pdbx_description
1 polymer ?
#
loop_
_entity_poly.entity_id
_entity_poly.type
_entity_poly.pdbx_seq_one_letter_code
_entity_poly.pdbx_strand_id
1 'polypeptide(L)'
;MAGKSLFSRTEATGAAAENSRVSSVSSQFSDVPQPSPSSHSSTPSWCEEPVQSNMDISTGHMILAYMEDHLRNRDRLAKEWQALCAYQAEPNSCSIAKNDTNLKKNRNPDFLPYDHARIKLRSDNNPSRSDYINASPIVRNIDIDTCVRQGTCGIDRR
;
A
#
# COMPACT_ATOMS: atom_id res chain seq x y z
N MET A 1 -33.70 -49.75 14.26
CA MET A 1 -33.37 -50.24 15.62
C MET A 1 -32.00 -50.89 15.59
N ALA A 2 -31.31 -50.80 16.72
CA ALA A 2 -29.90 -51.05 16.93
C ALA A 2 -29.38 -52.46 16.63
N GLY A 3 -28.06 -52.54 16.44
CA GLY A 3 -27.23 -53.63 16.95
C GLY A 3 -26.64 -54.53 15.88
N LYS A 4 -25.45 -55.12 16.02
CA LYS A 4 -24.50 -55.23 17.13
C LYS A 4 -23.16 -55.70 16.53
N SER A 5 -22.07 -55.29 17.17
CA SER A 5 -20.69 -55.77 17.01
C SER A 5 -20.55 -57.29 17.25
N LEU A 6 -19.56 -57.92 16.62
CA LEU A 6 -18.83 -59.03 17.25
C LEU A 6 -17.36 -59.05 16.78
N PHE A 7 -16.45 -58.89 17.75
CA PHE A 7 -15.02 -59.13 17.64
C PHE A 7 -14.73 -60.63 17.75
N SER A 8 -13.68 -61.09 17.07
CA SER A 8 -12.90 -62.27 17.45
C SER A 8 -11.41 -61.99 17.22
N ARG A 9 -10.64 -62.11 18.31
CA ARG A 9 -9.18 -61.93 18.45
C ARG A 9 -8.47 -63.26 18.24
N THR A 10 -7.30 -63.24 17.60
CA THR A 10 -6.26 -64.26 17.78
C THR A 10 -4.88 -63.58 17.78
N GLU A 11 -4.13 -63.81 18.86
CA GLU A 11 -2.71 -63.50 19.14
C GLU A 11 -2.06 -64.92 19.29
N ALA A 12 -0.81 -65.26 18.99
CA ALA A 12 0.53 -64.66 19.09
C ALA A 12 1.47 -65.40 18.08
N THR A 13 2.70 -65.02 17.72
CA THR A 13 3.94 -64.95 18.52
C THR A 13 5.11 -64.47 17.64
N GLY A 14 6.12 -63.76 18.20
CA GLY A 14 7.53 -63.90 17.74
C GLY A 14 8.33 -62.64 17.37
N ALA A 15 8.89 -61.98 18.39
CA ALA A 15 10.01 -61.03 18.50
C ALA A 15 10.96 -60.69 17.30
N ALA A 16 11.22 -59.39 17.14
CA ALA A 16 12.57 -58.79 17.11
C ALA A 16 12.52 -57.27 17.45
N ALA A 17 13.15 -56.88 18.55
CA ALA A 17 13.47 -55.50 18.96
C ALA A 17 14.73 -55.01 18.20
N GLU A 18 15.14 -53.75 18.10
CA GLU A 18 15.09 -52.59 18.99
C GLU A 18 15.17 -51.28 18.16
N ASN A 19 14.51 -50.21 18.62
CA ASN A 19 14.91 -48.84 18.31
C ASN A 19 15.72 -48.29 19.50
N SER A 20 17.05 -48.32 19.39
CA SER A 20 17.98 -47.77 20.37
C SER A 20 18.67 -46.55 19.79
N ARG A 21 18.27 -45.35 20.24
CA ARG A 21 19.06 -44.11 20.10
C ARG A 21 18.77 -43.16 21.26
N VAL A 22 19.36 -43.47 22.41
CA VAL A 22 19.67 -42.47 23.44
C VAL A 22 21.18 -42.33 23.52
N SER A 23 21.71 -41.32 22.85
CA SER A 23 23.11 -40.90 23.02
C SER A 23 23.15 -39.67 23.91
N SER A 24 23.83 -39.88 25.03
CA SER A 24 24.17 -38.99 26.13
C SER A 24 24.60 -37.59 25.69
N VAL A 25 24.14 -36.57 26.42
CA VAL A 25 24.82 -35.28 26.50
C VAL A 25 25.44 -35.14 27.88
N SER A 26 26.78 -35.08 27.90
CA SER A 26 27.55 -34.67 29.08
C SER A 26 28.05 -33.25 28.89
N SER A 27 27.67 -32.41 29.86
CA SER A 27 28.32 -31.17 30.35
C SER A 27 29.66 -30.78 29.71
N GLN A 28 29.76 -29.55 29.17
CA GLN A 28 30.90 -28.66 29.40
C GLN A 28 30.46 -27.18 29.50
N PHE A 29 31.14 -26.51 30.40
CA PHE A 29 30.99 -25.18 30.98
C PHE A 29 31.44 -24.05 30.04
N SER A 30 30.71 -22.93 29.92
CA SER A 30 31.24 -21.54 29.92
C SER A 30 30.16 -20.47 29.61
N ASP A 31 30.21 -19.40 30.41
CA ASP A 31 29.45 -18.14 30.32
C ASP A 31 29.51 -17.44 28.95
N VAL A 32 28.40 -16.80 28.55
CA VAL A 32 28.28 -15.41 28.00
C VAL A 32 26.87 -15.22 27.38
N PRO A 33 26.12 -14.15 27.69
CA PRO A 33 24.86 -13.85 27.00
C PRO A 33 25.12 -13.39 25.56
N GLN A 34 24.71 -14.20 24.57
CA GLN A 34 24.66 -13.80 23.16
C GLN A 34 23.27 -13.25 22.83
N PRO A 35 23.11 -11.97 22.46
CA PRO A 35 21.85 -11.47 21.90
C PRO A 35 21.69 -12.02 20.48
N SER A 36 20.59 -12.73 20.24
CA SER A 36 20.22 -13.15 18.88
C SER A 36 19.93 -11.91 18.02
N PRO A 37 20.54 -11.75 16.83
CA PRO A 37 20.02 -10.82 15.84
C PRO A 37 18.78 -11.48 15.23
N SER A 38 17.61 -11.02 15.63
CA SER A 38 16.35 -11.42 15.01
C SER A 38 16.37 -11.03 13.53
N SER A 39 15.99 -12.01 12.72
CA SER A 39 15.92 -11.97 11.27
C SER A 39 15.24 -10.71 10.74
N HIS A 40 15.84 -10.13 9.70
CA HIS A 40 15.24 -9.13 8.83
C HIS A 40 13.96 -9.69 8.17
N SER A 41 12.83 -9.69 8.89
CA SER A 41 11.51 -9.84 8.29
C SER A 41 11.09 -8.50 7.70
N SER A 42 11.52 -8.22 6.47
CA SER A 42 10.94 -7.14 5.66
C SER A 42 9.65 -7.64 5.02
N THR A 43 8.65 -7.94 5.83
CA THR A 43 7.27 -7.98 5.36
C THR A 43 6.71 -6.56 5.51
N PRO A 44 6.24 -5.92 4.42
CA PRO A 44 5.61 -4.62 4.52
C PRO A 44 4.43 -4.73 5.50
N SER A 45 4.41 -3.88 6.51
CA SER A 45 3.26 -3.67 7.38
C SER A 45 2.17 -2.94 6.59
N TRP A 46 1.64 -3.59 5.56
CA TRP A 46 0.26 -3.35 5.16
C TRP A 46 -0.54 -3.58 6.43
N CYS A 47 -1.22 -2.57 6.92
CA CYS A 47 -1.99 -2.67 8.15
C CYS A 47 -2.99 -3.82 7.98
N GLU A 48 -2.66 -4.98 8.56
CA GLU A 48 -3.50 -6.17 8.56
C GLU A 48 -4.40 -6.10 9.80
N GLU A 49 -5.06 -4.96 9.95
CA GLU A 49 -6.11 -4.78 10.94
C GLU A 49 -7.31 -4.24 10.16
N PRO A 50 -8.44 -4.96 10.12
CA PRO A 50 -9.59 -4.51 9.36
C PRO A 50 -9.99 -3.16 9.92
N VAL A 51 -9.82 -2.09 9.13
CA VAL A 51 -10.44 -0.80 9.40
C VAL A 51 -11.92 -1.11 9.56
N GLN A 52 -12.42 -1.05 10.79
CA GLN A 52 -13.84 -1.22 11.04
C GLN A 52 -14.53 -0.11 10.25
N SER A 53 -15.09 -0.47 9.10
CA SER A 53 -15.86 0.45 8.29
C SER A 53 -17.09 0.79 9.12
N ASN A 54 -17.20 2.05 9.54
CA ASN A 54 -18.35 2.58 10.28
C ASN A 54 -19.61 2.71 9.40
N MET A 55 -19.79 1.82 8.42
CA MET A 55 -20.89 1.81 7.47
C MET A 55 -21.75 0.57 7.73
N ASP A 56 -23.06 0.78 7.92
CA ASP A 56 -24.00 -0.31 8.12
C ASP A 56 -24.25 -1.10 6.81
N ILE A 57 -24.65 -2.37 6.96
CA ILE A 57 -24.83 -3.32 5.85
C ILE A 57 -25.87 -2.79 4.85
N SER A 58 -26.95 -2.16 5.31
CA SER A 58 -28.01 -1.65 4.45
C SER A 58 -27.53 -0.48 3.60
N THR A 59 -26.76 0.44 4.16
CA THR A 59 -26.11 1.54 3.44
C THR A 59 -25.15 1.02 2.37
N GLY A 60 -24.34 0.00 2.70
CA GLY A 60 -23.47 -0.65 1.72
C GLY A 60 -24.25 -1.21 0.51
N HIS A 61 -25.36 -1.91 0.75
CA HIS A 61 -26.21 -2.44 -0.32
C HIS A 61 -26.83 -1.34 -1.20
N MET A 62 -27.27 -0.22 -0.63
CA MET A 62 -27.80 0.91 -1.40
C MET A 62 -26.72 1.53 -2.31
N ILE A 63 -25.50 1.72 -1.80
CA ILE A 63 -24.38 2.26 -2.58
C ILE A 63 -24.03 1.32 -3.72
N LEU A 64 -23.94 0.01 -3.45
CA LEU A 64 -23.63 -0.99 -4.48
C LEU A 64 -24.69 -1.01 -5.58
N ALA A 65 -25.98 -1.09 -5.22
CA ALA A 65 -27.08 -1.05 -6.19
C ALA A 65 -27.05 0.22 -7.04
N TYR A 66 -26.78 1.37 -6.43
CA TYR A 66 -26.61 2.64 -7.13
C TYR A 66 -25.43 2.61 -8.11
N MET A 67 -24.25 2.16 -7.67
CA MET A 67 -23.06 2.12 -8.52
C MET A 67 -23.25 1.16 -9.71
N GLU A 68 -23.88 0.02 -9.51
CA GLU A 68 -24.15 -0.91 -10.61
C GLU A 68 -25.12 -0.33 -11.65
N ASP A 69 -26.22 0.29 -11.20
CA ASP A 69 -27.14 1.00 -12.10
C ASP A 69 -26.43 2.14 -12.85
N HIS A 70 -25.63 2.90 -12.13
CA HIS A 70 -24.83 4.00 -12.67
C HIS A 70 -23.85 3.52 -13.75
N LEU A 71 -23.19 2.38 -13.53
CA LEU A 71 -22.30 1.77 -14.52
C LEU A 71 -23.07 1.25 -15.75
N ARG A 72 -24.30 0.77 -15.60
CA ARG A 72 -25.12 0.31 -16.74
C ARG A 72 -25.53 1.47 -17.66
N ASN A 73 -25.69 2.68 -17.14
CA ASN A 73 -26.07 3.85 -17.91
C ASN A 73 -24.87 4.56 -18.60
N ARG A 74 -24.52 4.10 -19.80
CA ARG A 74 -23.40 4.64 -20.60
C ARG A 74 -23.60 6.11 -21.02
N ASP A 75 -24.82 6.51 -21.36
CA ASP A 75 -25.12 7.88 -21.79
C ASP A 75 -24.91 8.89 -20.66
N ARG A 76 -25.27 8.50 -19.43
CA ARG A 76 -25.01 9.30 -18.23
C ARG A 76 -23.50 9.45 -18.00
N LEU A 77 -22.74 8.36 -18.04
CA LEU A 77 -21.29 8.41 -17.89
C LEU A 77 -20.62 9.28 -18.96
N ALA A 78 -21.07 9.21 -20.21
CA ALA A 78 -20.53 10.04 -21.29
C ALA A 78 -20.76 11.54 -21.05
N LYS A 79 -21.95 11.91 -20.54
CA LYS A 79 -22.26 13.30 -20.18
C LYS A 79 -21.44 13.80 -19.00
N GLU A 80 -21.29 12.99 -17.95
CA GLU A 80 -20.47 13.33 -16.79
C GLU A 80 -18.99 13.48 -17.18
N TRP A 81 -18.49 12.60 -18.06
CA TRP A 81 -17.15 12.74 -18.63
C TRP A 81 -16.99 14.02 -19.45
N GLN A 82 -17.96 14.35 -20.31
CA GLN A 82 -17.94 15.59 -21.09
C GLN A 82 -17.93 16.83 -20.17
N ALA A 83 -18.70 16.81 -19.08
CA ALA A 83 -18.69 17.89 -18.09
C ALA A 83 -17.32 18.02 -17.39
N LEU A 84 -16.67 16.90 -17.06
CA LEU A 84 -15.31 16.90 -16.51
C LEU A 84 -14.26 17.39 -17.51
N CYS A 85 -14.40 17.08 -18.80
CA CYS A 85 -13.50 17.63 -19.83
C CYS A 85 -13.61 19.15 -19.97
N ALA A 86 -14.80 19.71 -19.73
CA ALA A 86 -15.03 21.15 -19.75
C ALA A 86 -14.66 21.82 -18.41
N TYR A 87 -14.39 21.05 -17.36
CA TYR A 87 -14.08 21.59 -16.05
C TYR A 87 -12.73 22.31 -16.07
N GLN A 88 -12.73 23.50 -15.47
CA GLN A 88 -11.53 24.27 -15.20
C GLN A 88 -11.56 24.73 -13.74
N ALA A 89 -10.49 24.45 -13.01
CA ALA A 89 -10.38 24.89 -11.62
C ALA A 89 -10.21 26.41 -11.56
N GLU A 90 -10.69 27.02 -10.48
CA GLU A 90 -10.47 28.43 -10.20
C GLU A 90 -9.87 28.60 -8.80
N PRO A 91 -8.66 29.16 -8.66
CA PRO A 91 -7.77 29.67 -9.71
C PRO A 91 -6.95 28.56 -10.42
N ASN A 92 -6.71 28.70 -11.73
CA ASN A 92 -5.92 27.74 -12.54
C ASN A 92 -4.50 28.21 -12.95
N SER A 93 -3.96 29.27 -12.33
CA SER A 93 -2.64 29.79 -12.70
C SER A 93 -1.51 28.78 -12.40
N CYS A 94 -0.60 28.62 -13.36
CA CYS A 94 0.64 27.83 -13.25
C CYS A 94 1.88 28.67 -13.64
N SER A 95 1.88 29.96 -13.32
CA SER A 95 2.91 30.92 -13.75
C SER A 95 4.31 30.54 -13.25
N ILE A 96 4.42 30.01 -12.03
CA ILE A 96 5.71 29.65 -11.40
C ILE A 96 6.31 28.43 -12.10
N ALA A 97 5.46 27.47 -12.46
CA ALA A 97 5.84 26.27 -13.18
C ALA A 97 6.26 26.56 -14.63
N LYS A 98 5.67 27.58 -15.25
CA LYS A 98 5.96 28.03 -16.63
C LYS A 98 7.15 28.99 -16.73
N ASN A 99 7.73 29.43 -15.61
CA ASN A 99 8.91 30.28 -15.62
C ASN A 99 10.11 29.57 -16.26
N ASP A 100 10.90 30.28 -17.07
CA ASP A 100 12.08 29.76 -17.80
C ASP A 100 13.06 28.99 -16.90
N THR A 101 13.20 29.42 -15.64
CA THR A 101 14.04 28.76 -14.63
C THR A 101 13.56 27.35 -14.23
N ASN A 102 12.28 27.05 -14.44
CA ASN A 102 11.60 25.83 -14.02
C ASN A 102 11.12 24.96 -15.19
N LEU A 103 11.10 25.46 -16.42
CA LEU A 103 10.69 24.69 -17.62
C LEU A 103 11.40 23.33 -17.71
N LYS A 104 12.71 23.30 -17.48
CA LYS A 104 13.53 22.08 -17.53
C LYS A 104 13.27 21.08 -16.39
N LYS A 105 12.53 21.50 -15.35
CA LYS A 105 12.17 20.67 -14.19
C LYS A 105 10.81 20.00 -14.37
N ASN A 106 10.12 20.26 -15.49
CA ASN A 106 8.85 19.64 -15.86
C ASN A 106 9.11 18.60 -16.96
N ARG A 107 8.68 17.36 -16.74
CA ARG A 107 8.77 16.30 -17.75
C ARG A 107 7.70 16.45 -18.85
N ASN A 108 6.57 17.08 -18.53
CA ASN A 108 5.52 17.41 -19.51
C ASN A 108 5.02 18.83 -19.22
N PRO A 109 5.05 19.76 -20.22
CA PRO A 109 4.60 21.14 -20.05
C PRO A 109 3.09 21.28 -19.82
N ASP A 110 2.29 20.27 -20.15
CA ASP A 110 0.83 20.30 -20.00
C ASP A 110 0.38 19.93 -18.57
N PHE A 111 1.23 19.26 -17.79
CA PHE A 111 0.92 18.80 -16.44
C PHE A 111 1.78 19.54 -15.41
N LEU A 112 1.28 20.69 -14.97
CA LEU A 112 1.96 21.60 -14.05
C LEU A 112 1.18 21.77 -12.75
N PRO A 113 1.85 21.99 -11.61
CA PRO A 113 1.17 22.30 -10.36
C PRO A 113 0.60 23.72 -10.42
N TYR A 114 -0.60 23.91 -9.86
CA TYR A 114 -1.16 25.24 -9.69
C TYR A 114 -0.37 26.06 -8.67
N ASP A 115 -0.25 27.37 -8.89
CA ASP A 115 0.55 28.27 -8.06
C ASP A 115 0.08 28.28 -6.59
N HIS A 116 -1.23 28.14 -6.37
CA HIS A 116 -1.85 28.15 -5.04
C HIS A 116 -1.74 26.82 -4.29
N ALA A 117 -1.46 25.72 -4.98
CA ALA A 117 -1.43 24.38 -4.42
C ALA A 117 -0.10 23.66 -4.69
N ARG A 118 0.97 24.36 -5.04
CA ARG A 118 2.28 23.73 -5.24
C ARG A 118 2.99 23.44 -3.92
N ILE A 119 3.75 22.36 -3.88
CA ILE A 119 4.70 22.11 -2.78
C ILE A 119 5.92 23.02 -2.97
N LYS A 120 6.34 23.69 -1.89
CA LYS A 120 7.55 24.52 -1.86
C LYS A 120 8.67 23.82 -1.13
N LEU A 121 9.80 23.61 -1.78
CA LEU A 121 11.00 23.06 -1.15
C LEU A 121 11.65 24.12 -0.24
N ARG A 122 12.31 23.67 0.82
CA ARG A 122 13.14 24.55 1.65
C ARG A 122 14.45 24.84 0.92
N SER A 123 14.76 26.11 0.72
CA SER A 123 15.94 26.56 -0.04
C SER A 123 17.26 26.11 0.58
N ASP A 124 17.30 25.91 1.90
CA ASP A 124 18.51 25.53 2.65
C ASP A 124 18.98 24.10 2.34
N ASN A 125 18.07 23.24 1.89
CA ASN A 125 18.34 21.82 1.63
C ASN A 125 18.41 21.47 0.14
N ASN A 126 18.29 22.46 -0.75
CA ASN A 126 18.30 22.22 -2.19
C ASN A 126 19.62 22.73 -2.82
N PRO A 127 20.41 21.87 -3.48
CA PRO A 127 21.62 22.29 -4.20
C PRO A 127 21.39 23.41 -5.23
N SER A 128 20.20 23.45 -5.82
CA SER A 128 19.83 24.50 -6.79
C SER A 128 19.26 25.76 -6.15
N ARG A 129 19.16 25.82 -4.80
CA ARG A 129 18.53 26.90 -4.02
C ARG A 129 17.14 27.32 -4.53
N SER A 130 16.44 26.42 -5.20
CA SER A 130 15.11 26.64 -5.77
C SER A 130 14.04 26.08 -4.83
N ASP A 131 12.90 26.75 -4.73
CA ASP A 131 11.75 26.24 -3.98
C ASP A 131 10.82 25.37 -4.86
N TYR A 132 11.15 25.19 -6.15
CA TYR A 132 10.28 24.58 -7.13
C TYR A 132 10.49 23.07 -7.28
N ILE A 133 9.39 22.34 -7.22
CA ILE A 133 9.24 20.96 -7.66
C ILE A 133 7.88 20.82 -8.34
N ASN A 134 7.79 20.01 -9.41
CA ASN A 134 6.51 19.69 -10.04
C ASN A 134 5.75 18.67 -9.15
N ALA A 135 5.05 19.20 -8.15
CA ALA A 135 4.31 18.45 -7.16
C ALA A 135 3.15 19.26 -6.57
N SER A 136 2.02 18.59 -6.34
CA SER A 136 0.85 19.16 -5.66
C SER A 136 0.39 18.22 -4.52
N PRO A 137 0.04 18.74 -3.33
CA PRO A 137 -0.66 17.98 -2.33
C PRO A 137 -2.12 17.80 -2.74
N ILE A 138 -2.66 16.61 -2.46
CA ILE A 138 -4.08 16.29 -2.56
C ILE A 138 -4.60 16.21 -1.13
N VAL A 139 -5.48 17.15 -0.81
CA VAL A 139 -6.11 17.28 0.51
C VAL A 139 -7.53 16.75 0.37
N ARG A 140 -7.91 15.75 1.17
CA ARG A 140 -9.29 15.21 1.18
C ARG A 140 -10.16 15.92 2.22
N ASN A 141 -9.58 16.25 3.38
CA ASN A 141 -10.25 17.00 4.44
C ASN A 141 -9.41 18.24 4.78
N ILE A 142 -8.61 18.17 5.84
CA ILE A 142 -7.72 19.25 6.31
C ILE A 142 -6.24 18.80 6.22
N ASP A 143 -5.99 17.49 6.25
CA ASP A 143 -4.65 16.92 6.14
C ASP A 143 -4.31 16.57 4.68
N ILE A 144 -3.03 16.76 4.34
CA ILE A 144 -2.47 16.29 3.08
C ILE A 144 -2.50 14.76 3.12
N ASP A 145 -3.36 14.18 2.29
CA ASP A 145 -3.54 12.73 2.24
C ASP A 145 -2.55 12.08 1.28
N THR A 146 -2.22 12.77 0.19
CA THR A 146 -1.33 12.25 -0.85
C THR A 146 -0.61 13.40 -1.55
N CYS A 147 0.59 13.13 -2.06
CA CYS A 147 1.30 14.06 -2.93
C CYS A 147 1.40 13.46 -4.34
N VAL A 148 0.93 14.20 -5.34
CA VAL A 148 1.07 13.83 -6.75
C VAL A 148 2.33 14.50 -7.29
N ARG A 149 3.26 13.69 -7.82
CA ARG A 149 4.51 14.16 -8.42
C ARG A 149 4.68 13.59 -9.81
N GLN A 150 5.21 14.41 -10.70
CA GLN A 150 5.68 13.90 -11.97
C GLN A 150 6.94 13.05 -11.76
N GLY A 151 6.93 11.79 -12.21
CA GLY A 151 8.04 10.87 -11.98
C GLY A 151 9.37 11.39 -12.55
N THR A 152 10.42 11.35 -11.73
CA THR A 152 11.77 11.75 -12.13
C THR A 152 12.37 10.71 -13.08
N CYS A 153 12.88 11.15 -14.24
CA CYS A 153 13.82 10.33 -14.99
C CYS A 153 15.18 10.47 -14.31
N GLY A 154 15.62 9.44 -13.59
CA GLY A 154 16.88 9.48 -12.85
C GLY A 154 17.12 8.19 -12.09
N ILE A 155 17.36 7.10 -12.82
CA ILE A 155 18.16 6.00 -12.28
C ILE A 155 19.61 6.46 -12.47
N ASP A 156 20.14 7.24 -11.54
CA ASP A 156 21.58 7.44 -11.43
C ASP A 156 22.09 6.29 -10.55
N ARG A 157 22.34 5.14 -11.18
CA ARG A 157 23.15 4.08 -10.56
C ARG A 157 24.56 4.65 -10.47
N ARG A 158 24.96 5.06 -9.27
CA ARG A 158 26.37 4.98 -8.90
C ARG A 158 26.78 3.52 -8.75
#